data_AF-A0A424NGW3-F1
#
_entry.id   AF-A0A424NGW3-F1
#
_cell.length_a   1.000
_cell.length_b   1.000
_cell.length_c   1.000
_cell.angle_alpha   90.00
_cell.angle_beta   90.00
_cell.angle_gamma   90.00
#
_symmetry.space_group_name_H-M   'P 1'
#
loop_
_entity.id
_entity.type
_entity.pdbx_description
1 polymer ?
#
loop_
_entity_poly.entity_id
_entity_poly.type
_entity_poly.pdbx_seq_one_letter_code
_entity_poly.pdbx_strand_id
1 'polypeptide(L)'
;LKGQQLQISKAYGDYSPELVAAKAGKFGFPKPQALNYAYHIDAARYAKYLRTLAQQNGVHRVEGKVEAVKQTLSGDIESVQLASGQSISGDLFIDCSGFTGLLIDKTLHSPFEDWSQWLPCDRAVAVQTSSTEPPIPYTRSIAQDFGWQWRIPLQSRTGNGFVFSSQHASDDEATHTLLSNVSGDVLIEPRVIPFQTGQRSAQWKNNCIALGLAAGFLEPLESTSIHLIQRGIIRLMQMFPYGGVTQADQDEFNAQMNQEYHFIRDFIIMHYHLTERTDTEFWKHCQTMRIPESLKHRLDLFKETGRVFQAEGDVFGENSWTQVMLGQGLKPRSYHPIVDMMDEEELAQFLAHQENKVTHLVGQLHNHEDFLARYCPMKP
;
A
#
# COMPACT_ATOMS: atom_id res chain seq x y z
N LEU A 1 -12.56 -8.68 24.45
CA LEU A 1 -12.75 -8.10 25.80
C LEU A 1 -13.39 -9.09 26.78
N LYS A 2 -14.69 -9.44 26.69
CA LYS A 2 -15.31 -10.42 27.63
C LYS A 2 -14.52 -11.73 27.74
N GLY A 3 -14.18 -12.34 26.61
CA GLY A 3 -13.34 -13.55 26.61
C GLY A 3 -11.95 -13.36 27.23
N GLN A 4 -11.37 -12.16 27.18
CA GLN A 4 -10.10 -11.86 27.84
C GLN A 4 -10.27 -11.71 29.35
N GLN A 5 -11.36 -11.07 29.80
CA GLN A 5 -11.70 -10.92 31.21
C GLN A 5 -11.94 -12.27 31.89
N LEU A 6 -12.61 -13.18 31.17
CA LEU A 6 -12.85 -14.57 31.60
C LEU A 6 -11.65 -15.49 31.38
N GLN A 7 -10.56 -15.00 30.78
CA GLN A 7 -9.35 -15.79 30.45
C GLN A 7 -9.61 -17.00 29.53
N ILE A 8 -10.65 -16.93 28.70
CA ILE A 8 -11.06 -17.98 27.74
C ILE A 8 -10.73 -17.65 26.28
N SER A 9 -10.17 -16.47 26.00
CA SER A 9 -9.76 -16.07 24.64
C SER A 9 -8.25 -16.08 24.43
N LYS A 10 -7.83 -16.43 23.21
CA LYS A 10 -6.46 -16.26 22.72
C LYS A 10 -6.22 -14.85 22.16
N ALA A 11 -5.04 -14.62 21.56
CA ALA A 11 -4.76 -13.38 20.88
C ALA A 11 -5.72 -13.19 19.69
N TYR A 12 -6.08 -11.95 19.37
CA TYR A 12 -7.04 -11.66 18.30
C TYR A 12 -6.65 -12.31 16.96
N GLY A 13 -5.35 -12.29 16.63
CA GLY A 13 -4.83 -12.88 15.40
C GLY A 13 -4.97 -14.41 15.31
N ASP A 14 -5.13 -15.13 16.43
CA ASP A 14 -5.26 -16.59 16.42
C ASP A 14 -6.60 -17.06 15.84
N TYR A 15 -7.55 -16.14 15.67
CA TYR A 15 -8.85 -16.36 15.03
C TYR A 15 -8.86 -15.95 13.55
N SER A 16 -7.73 -15.52 12.98
CA SER A 16 -7.59 -15.15 11.55
C SER A 16 -6.82 -16.24 10.80
N PRO A 17 -7.45 -16.94 9.82
CA PRO A 17 -6.80 -18.01 9.10
C PRO A 17 -5.60 -17.53 8.27
N GLU A 18 -5.67 -16.35 7.65
CA GLU A 18 -4.56 -15.76 6.91
C GLU A 18 -3.37 -15.45 7.81
N LEU A 19 -3.60 -14.87 9.00
CA LEU A 19 -2.52 -14.52 9.93
C LEU A 19 -1.84 -15.77 10.50
N VAL A 20 -2.62 -16.80 10.86
CA VAL A 20 -2.08 -18.08 11.35
C VAL A 20 -1.34 -18.82 10.24
N ALA A 21 -1.86 -18.83 9.00
CA ALA A 21 -1.15 -19.40 7.84
C ALA A 21 0.17 -18.66 7.58
N ALA A 22 0.16 -17.33 7.64
CA ALA A 22 1.35 -16.50 7.46
C ALA A 22 2.43 -16.84 8.49
N LYS A 23 2.09 -16.86 9.78
CA LYS A 23 3.02 -17.25 10.87
C LYS A 23 3.54 -18.67 10.72
N ALA A 24 2.74 -19.58 10.18
CA ALA A 24 3.13 -20.97 9.94
C ALA A 24 3.97 -21.16 8.67
N GLY A 25 4.18 -20.12 7.85
CA GLY A 25 4.90 -20.23 6.58
C GLY A 25 4.15 -21.06 5.54
N LYS A 26 2.81 -21.08 5.60
CA LYS A 26 1.97 -21.96 4.79
C LYS A 26 1.10 -21.20 3.80
N PHE A 27 0.82 -21.85 2.66
CA PHE A 27 -0.10 -21.35 1.65
C PHE A 27 -0.75 -22.49 0.85
N GLY A 28 -1.89 -22.19 0.22
CA GLY A 28 -2.61 -23.10 -0.66
C GLY A 28 -3.98 -22.56 -1.03
N PHE A 29 -4.71 -23.33 -1.85
CA PHE A 29 -6.10 -23.04 -2.19
C PHE A 29 -7.05 -24.03 -1.47
N PRO A 30 -7.27 -23.87 -0.15
CA PRO A 30 -8.17 -24.74 0.58
C PRO A 30 -9.59 -24.65 0.02
N LYS A 31 -10.34 -25.75 0.15
CA LYS A 31 -11.77 -25.83 -0.17
C LYS A 31 -12.54 -26.30 1.06
N PRO A 32 -13.75 -25.80 1.32
CA PRO A 32 -14.52 -24.86 0.50
C PRO A 32 -14.17 -23.38 0.72
N GLN A 33 -13.46 -23.04 1.80
CA GLN A 33 -13.13 -21.66 2.15
C GLN A 33 -11.76 -21.28 1.59
N ALA A 34 -11.71 -20.27 0.72
CA ALA A 34 -10.45 -19.75 0.19
C ALA A 34 -9.78 -18.78 1.18
N LEU A 35 -8.44 -18.72 1.15
CA LEU A 35 -7.67 -17.67 1.80
C LEU A 35 -7.71 -16.39 0.95
N ASN A 36 -7.72 -15.23 1.62
CA ASN A 36 -7.44 -13.95 0.97
C ASN A 36 -5.93 -13.78 0.80
N TYR A 37 -5.46 -13.33 -0.37
CA TYR A 37 -4.03 -13.18 -0.65
C TYR A 37 -3.74 -12.13 -1.73
N ALA A 38 -2.47 -11.74 -1.79
CA ALA A 38 -1.90 -10.90 -2.83
C ALA A 38 -0.53 -11.46 -3.25
N TYR A 39 0.32 -10.65 -3.87
CA TYR A 39 1.57 -11.13 -4.48
C TYR A 39 2.77 -10.27 -4.11
N HIS A 40 3.90 -10.94 -3.88
CA HIS A 40 5.22 -10.32 -4.04
C HIS A 40 5.67 -10.55 -5.49
N ILE A 41 5.89 -9.47 -6.24
CA ILE A 41 6.23 -9.53 -7.66
C ILE A 41 7.45 -8.69 -7.99
N ASP A 42 8.17 -9.12 -9.02
CA ASP A 42 9.14 -8.28 -9.71
C ASP A 42 8.40 -7.30 -10.62
N ALA A 43 8.33 -6.03 -10.20
CA ALA A 43 7.59 -4.99 -10.90
C ALA A 43 8.09 -4.76 -12.35
N ALA A 44 9.39 -4.93 -12.61
CA ALA A 44 9.95 -4.78 -13.96
C ALA A 44 9.53 -5.93 -14.87
N ARG A 45 9.57 -7.18 -14.35
CA ARG A 45 9.04 -8.34 -15.08
C ARG A 45 7.53 -8.23 -15.32
N TYR A 46 6.78 -7.74 -14.33
CA TYR A 46 5.34 -7.49 -14.48
C TYR A 46 5.04 -6.43 -15.54
N ALA A 47 5.76 -5.31 -15.54
CA ALA A 47 5.64 -4.28 -16.57
C ALA A 47 5.97 -4.82 -17.98
N LYS A 48 7.00 -5.67 -18.11
CA LYS A 48 7.33 -6.33 -19.38
C LYS A 48 6.21 -7.27 -19.84
N TYR A 49 5.65 -8.05 -18.93
CA TYR A 49 4.51 -8.94 -19.21
C TYR A 49 3.29 -8.15 -19.71
N LEU A 50 2.90 -7.09 -18.98
CA LEU A 50 1.78 -6.22 -19.37
C LEU A 50 2.03 -5.50 -20.70
N ARG A 51 3.27 -5.07 -20.96
CA ARG A 51 3.66 -4.49 -22.26
C ARG A 51 3.41 -5.49 -23.39
N THR A 52 3.85 -6.74 -23.25
CA THR A 52 3.62 -7.76 -24.30
C THR A 52 2.12 -7.95 -24.55
N LEU A 53 1.33 -8.05 -23.48
CA LEU A 53 -0.13 -8.17 -23.59
C LEU A 53 -0.75 -6.96 -24.29
N ALA A 54 -0.35 -5.74 -23.92
CA ALA A 54 -0.85 -4.50 -24.51
C ALA A 54 -0.52 -4.39 -26.01
N GLN A 55 0.71 -4.72 -26.40
CA GLN A 55 1.13 -4.70 -27.81
C GLN A 55 0.37 -5.73 -28.66
N GLN A 56 0.03 -6.90 -28.08
CA GLN A 56 -0.83 -7.89 -28.76
C GLN A 56 -2.26 -7.40 -28.96
N ASN A 57 -2.71 -6.44 -28.15
CA ASN A 57 -4.04 -5.82 -28.24
C ASN A 57 -4.00 -4.44 -28.94
N GLY A 58 -2.97 -4.19 -29.77
CA GLY A 58 -2.92 -3.02 -30.65
C GLY A 58 -2.24 -1.77 -30.06
N VAL A 59 -1.67 -1.82 -28.86
CA VAL A 59 -0.91 -0.69 -28.33
C VAL A 59 0.39 -0.48 -29.13
N HIS A 60 0.56 0.71 -29.68
CA HIS A 60 1.77 1.12 -30.38
C HIS A 60 2.79 1.70 -29.40
N ARG A 61 3.98 1.09 -29.34
CA ARG A 61 5.09 1.62 -28.54
C ARG A 61 5.99 2.49 -29.40
N VAL A 62 6.14 3.75 -29.01
CA VAL A 62 7.18 4.64 -29.50
C VAL A 62 8.26 4.77 -28.43
N GLU A 63 9.52 4.60 -28.82
CA GLU A 63 10.66 4.81 -27.93
C GLU A 63 11.19 6.23 -28.13
N GLY A 64 11.48 6.92 -27.04
CA GLY A 64 11.99 8.28 -27.08
C GLY A 64 11.72 9.04 -25.77
N LYS A 65 12.46 10.13 -25.59
CA LYS A 65 12.27 11.07 -24.49
C LYS A 65 11.36 12.21 -24.95
N VAL A 66 10.33 12.53 -24.19
CA VAL A 66 9.52 13.73 -24.40
C VAL A 66 10.31 14.95 -23.95
N GLU A 67 10.41 15.97 -24.81
CA GLU A 67 11.15 17.22 -24.54
C GLU A 67 10.23 18.44 -24.44
N ALA A 68 9.10 18.43 -25.15
CA ALA A 68 8.13 19.51 -25.10
C ALA A 68 6.70 18.98 -25.18
N VAL A 69 5.77 19.77 -24.63
CA VAL A 69 4.33 19.49 -24.67
C VAL A 69 3.65 20.72 -25.24
N LYS A 70 2.83 20.53 -26.27
CA LYS A 70 2.08 21.61 -26.91
C LYS A 70 0.65 21.61 -26.39
N GLN A 71 0.17 22.76 -25.95
CA GLN A 71 -1.22 22.96 -25.54
C GLN A 71 -2.00 23.72 -26.61
N THR A 72 -3.30 23.47 -26.66
CA THR A 72 -4.27 24.27 -27.39
C THR A 72 -4.55 25.59 -26.66
N LEU A 73 -5.31 26.49 -27.28
CA LEU A 73 -5.76 27.72 -26.62
C LEU A 73 -6.73 27.48 -25.46
N SER A 74 -7.44 26.33 -25.42
CA SER A 74 -8.29 25.94 -24.30
C SER A 74 -7.52 25.37 -23.10
N GLY A 75 -6.21 25.14 -23.26
CA GLY A 75 -5.33 24.57 -22.23
C GLY A 75 -5.19 23.05 -22.29
N ASP A 76 -5.93 22.37 -23.18
CA ASP A 76 -5.79 20.93 -23.42
C ASP A 76 -4.44 20.61 -24.07
N ILE A 77 -3.89 19.44 -23.77
CA ILE A 77 -2.69 18.94 -24.42
C ILE A 77 -3.06 18.54 -25.86
N GLU A 78 -2.36 19.12 -26.84
CA GLU A 78 -2.53 18.79 -28.26
C GLU A 78 -1.58 17.65 -28.66
N SER A 79 -0.32 17.73 -28.23
CA SER A 79 0.72 16.75 -28.59
C SER A 79 1.92 16.77 -27.64
N VAL A 80 2.66 15.67 -27.64
CA VAL A 80 3.99 15.58 -27.04
C VAL A 80 5.05 15.50 -28.15
N GLN A 81 6.13 16.26 -28.00
CA GLN A 81 7.26 16.23 -28.93
C GLN A 81 8.42 15.45 -28.32
N LEU A 82 8.91 14.45 -29.06
CA LEU A 82 10.08 13.67 -28.69
C LEU A 82 11.37 14.41 -29.06
N ALA A 83 12.47 14.05 -28.41
CA ALA A 83 13.83 14.52 -28.72
C ALA A 83 14.25 14.28 -30.17
N SER A 84 13.65 13.30 -30.84
CA SER A 84 13.84 13.05 -32.27
C SER A 84 13.19 14.09 -33.18
N GLY A 85 12.39 15.00 -32.62
CA GLY A 85 11.54 15.95 -33.33
C GLY A 85 10.16 15.40 -33.70
N GLN A 86 9.94 14.08 -33.55
CA GLN A 86 8.63 13.46 -33.80
C GLN A 86 7.57 14.05 -32.84
N SER A 87 6.46 14.51 -33.41
CA SER A 87 5.28 14.92 -32.64
C SER A 87 4.25 13.79 -32.60
N ILE A 88 3.69 13.54 -31.42
CA ILE A 88 2.62 12.56 -31.19
C ILE A 88 1.42 13.32 -30.64
N SER A 89 0.37 13.43 -31.45
CA SER A 89 -0.93 13.99 -31.06
C SER A 89 -1.83 12.94 -30.39
N GLY A 90 -2.77 13.39 -29.59
CA GLY A 90 -3.78 12.53 -28.98
C GLY A 90 -4.95 13.34 -28.41
N ASP A 91 -6.09 12.69 -28.22
CA ASP A 91 -7.27 13.32 -27.63
C ASP A 91 -7.26 13.24 -26.10
N LEU A 92 -6.64 12.20 -25.55
CA LEU A 92 -6.51 11.92 -24.12
C LEU A 92 -5.08 11.49 -23.81
N PHE A 93 -4.50 12.07 -22.77
CA PHE A 93 -3.15 11.77 -22.29
C PHE A 93 -3.19 11.13 -20.90
N ILE A 94 -2.34 10.13 -20.70
CA ILE A 94 -2.17 9.49 -19.38
C ILE A 94 -0.74 9.79 -18.91
N ASP A 95 -0.61 10.59 -17.86
CA ASP A 95 0.67 10.92 -17.26
C ASP A 95 1.15 9.79 -16.34
N CYS A 96 2.05 8.98 -16.87
CA CYS A 96 2.80 7.95 -16.13
C CYS A 96 4.29 8.33 -15.98
N SER A 97 4.65 9.62 -16.05
CA SER A 97 6.05 10.10 -16.06
C SER A 97 6.74 10.07 -14.69
N GLY A 98 6.08 9.50 -13.69
CA GLY A 98 6.59 9.38 -12.33
C GLY A 98 6.52 10.72 -11.56
N PHE A 99 7.40 10.90 -10.57
CA PHE A 99 7.50 12.14 -9.77
C PHE A 99 7.73 13.40 -10.60
N THR A 100 8.12 13.27 -11.86
CA THR A 100 8.30 14.42 -12.76
C THR A 100 6.99 15.12 -13.06
N GLY A 101 5.85 14.40 -13.07
CA GLY A 101 4.53 14.95 -13.41
C GLY A 101 4.56 15.76 -14.70
N LEU A 102 5.23 15.24 -15.74
CA LEU A 102 5.58 15.99 -16.94
C LEU A 102 4.37 16.68 -17.58
N LEU A 103 3.23 16.00 -17.63
CA LEU A 103 2.01 16.51 -18.24
C LEU A 103 1.14 17.17 -17.18
N ILE A 104 0.83 16.46 -16.10
CA ILE A 104 -0.16 16.91 -15.11
C ILE A 104 0.32 18.10 -14.27
N ASP A 105 1.63 18.16 -13.97
CA ASP A 105 2.23 19.17 -13.12
C ASP A 105 2.95 20.24 -13.95
N LYS A 106 3.95 19.84 -14.74
CA LYS A 106 4.78 20.82 -15.45
C LYS A 106 4.05 21.53 -16.57
N THR A 107 3.08 20.88 -17.22
CA THR A 107 2.27 21.48 -18.30
C THR A 107 0.94 22.00 -17.79
N LEU A 108 0.19 21.21 -17.04
CA LEU A 108 -1.17 21.57 -16.61
C LEU A 108 -1.24 22.20 -15.22
N HIS A 109 -0.14 22.25 -14.46
CA HIS A 109 -0.07 22.88 -13.14
C HIS A 109 -1.18 22.39 -12.20
N SER A 110 -1.35 21.07 -12.12
CA SER A 110 -2.28 20.47 -11.16
C SER A 110 -1.78 20.69 -9.73
N PRO A 111 -2.62 21.21 -8.82
CA PRO A 111 -2.25 21.46 -7.43
C PRO A 111 -1.79 20.19 -6.72
N PHE A 112 -0.78 20.31 -5.85
CA PHE A 112 -0.28 19.24 -5.00
C PHE A 112 -0.58 19.54 -3.53
N GLU A 113 -1.15 18.56 -2.84
CA GLU A 113 -1.39 18.57 -1.40
C GLU A 113 -0.22 17.86 -0.71
N ASP A 114 0.59 18.63 0.00
CA ASP A 114 1.69 18.12 0.81
C ASP A 114 1.18 17.54 2.13
N TRP A 115 1.61 16.32 2.45
CA TRP A 115 1.26 15.60 3.67
C TRP A 115 2.45 15.33 4.60
N SER A 116 3.60 15.96 4.36
CA SER A 116 4.80 15.84 5.19
C SER A 116 4.57 16.22 6.65
N GLN A 117 3.57 17.04 6.98
CA GLN A 117 3.19 17.32 8.37
C GLN A 117 2.68 16.10 9.15
N TRP A 118 2.27 15.03 8.47
CA TRP A 118 1.75 13.81 9.09
C TRP A 118 2.60 12.56 8.80
N LEU A 119 3.36 12.58 7.71
CA LEU A 119 4.17 11.47 7.25
C LEU A 119 5.62 11.96 7.11
N PRO A 120 6.44 11.81 8.16
CA PRO A 120 7.72 12.52 8.30
C PRO A 120 8.87 11.93 7.47
N CYS A 121 8.68 10.75 6.89
CA CYS A 121 9.65 10.12 6.00
C CYS A 121 9.58 10.73 4.60
N ASP A 122 10.74 10.96 4.00
CA ASP A 122 10.92 11.66 2.72
C ASP A 122 12.01 11.03 1.83
N ARG A 123 12.64 9.95 2.32
CA ARG A 123 13.67 9.21 1.59
C ARG A 123 13.51 7.71 1.77
N ALA A 124 13.95 6.98 0.75
CA ALA A 124 14.10 5.53 0.84
C ALA A 124 15.44 5.10 0.27
N VAL A 125 16.09 4.12 0.90
CA VAL A 125 17.20 3.37 0.29
C VAL A 125 16.73 1.96 0.00
N ALA A 126 16.98 1.46 -1.22
CA ALA A 126 16.55 0.14 -1.65
C ALA A 126 17.74 -0.71 -2.12
N VAL A 127 17.70 -2.01 -1.80
CA VAL A 127 18.72 -3.00 -2.19
C VAL A 127 18.06 -4.35 -2.47
N GLN A 128 18.67 -5.15 -3.34
CA GLN A 128 18.29 -6.54 -3.55
C GLN A 128 19.38 -7.45 -2.99
N THR A 129 18.98 -8.52 -2.30
CA THR A 129 19.91 -9.54 -1.81
C THR A 129 19.58 -10.92 -2.36
N SER A 130 20.57 -11.80 -2.44
CA SER A 130 20.33 -13.23 -2.69
C SER A 130 19.43 -13.81 -1.60
N SER A 131 18.55 -14.74 -1.95
CA SER A 131 17.74 -15.43 -0.95
C SER A 131 18.62 -16.35 -0.09
N THR A 132 18.50 -16.25 1.22
CA THR A 132 19.20 -17.11 2.20
C THR A 132 18.28 -18.09 2.90
N GLU A 133 16.97 -17.95 2.71
CA GLU A 133 15.90 -18.70 3.38
C GLU A 133 14.75 -18.94 2.40
N PRO A 134 13.91 -19.96 2.63
CA PRO A 134 12.66 -20.14 1.89
C PRO A 134 11.77 -18.88 1.96
N PRO A 135 11.04 -18.53 0.88
CA PRO A 135 10.19 -17.34 0.86
C PRO A 135 9.04 -17.48 1.87
N ILE A 136 8.92 -16.51 2.76
CA ILE A 136 7.80 -16.41 3.72
C ILE A 136 6.57 -15.74 3.05
N PRO A 137 5.33 -16.15 3.38
CA PRO A 137 4.11 -15.64 2.73
C PRO A 137 3.60 -14.32 3.34
N TYR A 138 4.51 -13.40 3.68
CA TYR A 138 4.16 -12.06 4.19
C TYR A 138 5.30 -11.06 3.99
N THR A 139 4.95 -9.77 3.85
CA THR A 139 5.91 -8.67 3.91
C THR A 139 6.29 -8.40 5.35
N ARG A 140 7.57 -8.12 5.64
CA ARG A 140 7.96 -7.58 6.94
C ARG A 140 8.13 -6.07 6.83
N SER A 141 7.48 -5.34 7.73
CA SER A 141 7.71 -3.91 7.98
C SER A 141 8.27 -3.77 9.39
N ILE A 142 9.52 -3.35 9.51
CA ILE A 142 10.30 -3.39 10.75
C ILE A 142 10.65 -1.95 11.15
N ALA A 143 10.03 -1.44 12.21
CA ALA A 143 10.31 -0.11 12.74
C ALA A 143 11.77 0.00 13.21
N GLN A 144 12.45 1.06 12.78
CA GLN A 144 13.80 1.46 13.15
C GLN A 144 13.76 2.82 13.86
N ASP A 145 14.91 3.36 14.24
CA ASP A 145 14.99 4.56 15.09
C ASP A 145 14.48 5.85 14.44
N PHE A 146 14.52 5.93 13.11
CA PHE A 146 14.17 7.11 12.32
C PHE A 146 13.39 6.76 11.03
N GLY A 147 12.65 5.65 11.05
CA GLY A 147 11.90 5.14 9.91
C GLY A 147 11.53 3.66 10.06
N TRP A 148 11.39 2.95 8.94
CA TRP A 148 11.12 1.51 8.94
C TRP A 148 11.65 0.78 7.70
N GLN A 149 12.06 -0.47 7.89
CA GLN A 149 12.60 -1.33 6.86
C GLN A 149 11.56 -2.31 6.32
N TRP A 150 11.49 -2.46 4.99
CA TRP A 150 10.75 -3.54 4.35
C TRP A 150 11.66 -4.74 4.01
N ARG A 151 11.09 -5.94 4.07
CA ARG A 151 11.65 -7.18 3.49
C ARG A 151 10.56 -7.89 2.71
N ILE A 152 10.77 -8.06 1.40
CA ILE A 152 9.82 -8.62 0.43
C ILE A 152 10.48 -9.84 -0.24
N PRO A 153 10.08 -11.06 0.09
CA PRO A 153 10.64 -12.26 -0.51
C PRO A 153 10.09 -12.48 -1.94
N LEU A 154 10.97 -12.79 -2.89
CA LEU A 154 10.63 -13.35 -4.20
C LEU A 154 11.21 -14.76 -4.30
N GLN A 155 10.84 -15.51 -5.35
CA GLN A 155 11.33 -16.88 -5.54
C GLN A 155 12.86 -16.97 -5.71
N SER A 156 13.53 -15.95 -6.26
CA SER A 156 14.98 -15.98 -6.53
C SER A 156 15.83 -15.01 -5.72
N ARG A 157 15.21 -14.05 -5.02
CA ARG A 157 15.91 -12.97 -4.32
C ARG A 157 15.00 -12.32 -3.28
N THR A 158 15.56 -11.49 -2.43
CA THR A 158 14.79 -10.65 -1.50
C THR A 158 14.93 -9.17 -1.87
N GLY A 159 13.81 -8.46 -1.94
CA GLY A 159 13.78 -7.01 -2.01
C GLY A 159 13.81 -6.42 -0.60
N ASN A 160 14.76 -5.53 -0.34
CA ASN A 160 14.90 -4.86 0.94
C ASN A 160 14.94 -3.35 0.72
N GLY A 161 14.53 -2.60 1.74
CA GLY A 161 14.79 -1.18 1.75
C GLY A 161 14.35 -0.54 3.04
N PHE A 162 14.75 0.71 3.22
CA PHE A 162 14.54 1.46 4.44
C PHE A 162 13.95 2.81 4.06
N VAL A 163 12.74 3.07 4.52
CA VAL A 163 12.07 4.38 4.44
C VAL A 163 12.44 5.17 5.68
N PHE A 164 12.94 6.40 5.52
CA PHE A 164 13.47 7.20 6.61
C PHE A 164 13.21 8.69 6.45
N SER A 165 13.35 9.42 7.56
CA SER A 165 13.25 10.87 7.62
C SER A 165 14.63 11.52 7.55
N SER A 166 14.87 12.33 6.52
CA SER A 166 16.12 13.07 6.33
C SER A 166 16.39 14.12 7.41
N GLN A 167 15.36 14.49 8.17
CA GLN A 167 15.50 15.38 9.34
C GLN A 167 16.14 14.67 10.54
N HIS A 168 16.16 13.34 10.55
CA HIS A 168 16.58 12.53 11.70
C HIS A 168 17.82 11.68 11.43
N ALA A 169 18.14 11.38 10.17
CA ALA A 169 19.32 10.61 9.79
C ALA A 169 19.87 11.01 8.43
N SER A 170 21.17 10.79 8.23
CA SER A 170 21.83 10.99 6.93
C SER A 170 21.58 9.81 5.97
N ASP A 171 21.79 10.05 4.67
CA ASP A 171 21.74 9.01 3.63
C ASP A 171 22.73 7.85 3.93
N ASP A 172 23.92 8.16 4.44
CA ASP A 172 24.96 7.19 4.79
C ASP A 172 24.56 6.33 6.00
N GLU A 173 24.00 6.97 7.04
CA GLU A 173 23.51 6.31 8.24
C GLU A 173 22.34 5.37 7.92
N ALA A 174 21.37 5.83 7.12
CA ALA A 174 20.26 5.00 6.67
C ALA A 174 20.76 3.81 5.83
N THR A 175 21.69 4.04 4.91
CA THR A 175 22.28 2.97 4.09
C THR A 175 23.01 1.95 4.96
N HIS A 176 23.79 2.40 5.94
CA HIS A 176 24.48 1.51 6.88
C HIS A 176 23.49 0.67 7.70
N THR A 177 22.45 1.28 8.25
CA THR A 177 21.39 0.61 9.01
C THR A 177 20.64 -0.44 8.17
N LEU A 178 20.38 -0.15 6.89
CA LEU A 178 19.78 -1.15 6.00
C LEU A 178 20.75 -2.32 5.78
N LEU A 179 22.00 -2.04 5.43
CA LEU A 179 22.98 -3.07 5.09
C LEU A 179 23.35 -3.97 6.26
N SER A 180 23.32 -3.46 7.50
CA SER A 180 23.56 -4.25 8.70
C SER A 180 22.41 -5.21 9.03
N ASN A 181 21.21 -4.96 8.50
CA ASN A 181 19.98 -5.70 8.78
C ASN A 181 19.52 -6.63 7.65
N VAL A 182 20.28 -6.74 6.54
CA VAL A 182 19.97 -7.66 5.44
C VAL A 182 20.84 -8.91 5.50
N SER A 183 20.36 -9.97 4.87
CA SER A 183 21.09 -11.24 4.71
C SER A 183 21.20 -11.59 3.22
N GLY A 184 22.29 -12.27 2.88
CA GLY A 184 22.64 -12.63 1.50
C GLY A 184 23.51 -11.59 0.81
N ASP A 185 24.02 -11.96 -0.36
CA ASP A 185 24.88 -11.11 -1.16
C ASP A 185 24.08 -9.94 -1.74
N VAL A 186 24.62 -8.74 -1.64
CA VAL A 186 24.06 -7.54 -2.27
C VAL A 186 24.17 -7.67 -3.79
N LEU A 187 23.04 -7.66 -4.48
CA LEU A 187 22.95 -7.90 -5.93
C LEU A 187 22.99 -6.61 -6.76
N ILE A 188 22.68 -5.47 -6.13
CA ILE A 188 22.68 -4.14 -6.76
C ILE A 188 23.21 -3.11 -5.76
N GLU A 189 23.82 -2.04 -6.26
CA GLU A 189 24.22 -0.93 -5.40
C GLU A 189 23.00 -0.30 -4.71
N PRO A 190 23.06 -0.03 -3.39
CA PRO A 190 22.01 0.69 -2.69
C PRO A 190 21.79 2.07 -3.31
N ARG A 191 20.53 2.41 -3.58
CA ARG A 191 20.17 3.71 -4.15
C ARG A 191 19.24 4.46 -3.20
N VAL A 192 19.63 5.67 -2.84
CA VAL A 192 18.75 6.62 -2.13
C VAL A 192 17.81 7.28 -3.14
N ILE A 193 16.53 7.33 -2.78
CA ILE A 193 15.43 7.84 -3.57
C ILE A 193 14.71 8.89 -2.70
N PRO A 194 14.86 10.19 -3.01
CA PRO A 194 14.03 11.20 -2.38
C PRO A 194 12.60 11.10 -2.92
N PHE A 195 11.63 11.38 -2.07
CA PHE A 195 10.22 11.44 -2.43
C PHE A 195 9.50 12.53 -1.63
N GLN A 196 8.33 12.93 -2.10
CA GLN A 196 7.44 13.81 -1.36
C GLN A 196 6.10 13.09 -1.20
N THR A 197 5.64 12.99 0.04
CA THR A 197 4.37 12.34 0.38
C THR A 197 3.23 13.31 0.18
N GLY A 198 2.21 12.91 -0.56
CA GLY A 198 1.09 13.76 -0.92
C GLY A 198 0.36 13.28 -2.17
N GLN A 199 -0.59 14.09 -2.62
CA GLN A 199 -1.36 13.80 -3.83
C GLN A 199 -1.59 15.05 -4.67
N ARG A 200 -1.89 14.87 -5.95
CA ARG A 200 -2.55 15.90 -6.76
C ARG A 200 -4.02 15.90 -6.42
N SER A 201 -4.58 17.06 -6.09
CA SER A 201 -6.02 17.17 -5.81
C SER A 201 -6.88 17.19 -7.08
N ALA A 202 -6.26 17.44 -8.25
CA ALA A 202 -6.84 17.21 -9.56
C ALA A 202 -5.98 16.20 -10.36
N GLN A 203 -6.28 14.92 -10.21
CA GLN A 203 -5.60 13.82 -10.90
C GLN A 203 -6.07 13.70 -12.36
N TRP A 204 -7.33 14.05 -12.64
CA TRP A 204 -7.81 14.34 -13.99
C TRP A 204 -7.97 15.85 -14.15
N LYS A 205 -7.22 16.44 -15.08
CA LYS A 205 -7.31 17.85 -15.44
C LYS A 205 -7.23 18.02 -16.95
N ASN A 206 -8.17 18.77 -17.54
CA ASN A 206 -8.27 18.89 -18.99
C ASN A 206 -8.33 17.48 -19.61
N ASN A 207 -7.65 17.25 -20.73
CA ASN A 207 -7.53 15.93 -21.34
C ASN A 207 -6.34 15.10 -20.82
N CYS A 208 -5.94 15.27 -19.56
CA CYS A 208 -4.85 14.51 -18.94
C CYS A 208 -5.30 13.83 -17.65
N ILE A 209 -4.96 12.55 -17.49
CA ILE A 209 -5.13 11.79 -16.26
C ILE A 209 -3.75 11.37 -15.75
N ALA A 210 -3.42 11.72 -14.52
CA ALA A 210 -2.22 11.24 -13.85
C ALA A 210 -2.45 9.87 -13.20
N LEU A 211 -1.49 8.96 -13.35
CA LEU A 211 -1.47 7.67 -12.68
C LEU A 211 -0.11 7.40 -12.03
N GLY A 212 -0.13 6.63 -10.93
CA GLY A 212 1.08 6.30 -10.18
C GLY A 212 1.72 7.55 -9.57
N LEU A 213 3.05 7.63 -9.61
CA LEU A 213 3.79 8.70 -8.92
C LEU A 213 3.53 10.11 -9.48
N ALA A 214 2.95 10.23 -10.68
CA ALA A 214 2.52 11.53 -11.21
C ALA A 214 1.25 12.05 -10.51
N ALA A 215 0.39 11.14 -10.04
CA ALA A 215 -0.84 11.46 -9.33
C ALA A 215 -0.61 11.72 -7.84
N GLY A 216 0.36 11.04 -7.24
CA GLY A 216 0.68 11.16 -5.82
C GLY A 216 1.51 10.00 -5.32
N PHE A 217 2.03 10.13 -4.10
CA PHE A 217 2.82 9.09 -3.46
C PHE A 217 2.54 9.03 -1.96
N LEU A 218 2.35 7.80 -1.49
CA LEU A 218 2.48 7.43 -0.09
C LEU A 218 3.51 6.32 0.00
N GLU A 219 4.26 6.31 1.08
CA GLU A 219 5.22 5.26 1.39
C GLU A 219 4.57 3.86 1.40
N PRO A 220 5.32 2.79 1.03
CA PRO A 220 4.76 1.48 0.75
C PRO A 220 4.45 0.64 2.02
N LEU A 221 4.10 1.28 3.13
CA LEU A 221 3.89 0.60 4.42
C LEU A 221 2.76 -0.44 4.36
N GLU A 222 1.71 -0.13 3.58
CA GLU A 222 0.54 -0.98 3.34
C GLU A 222 0.38 -1.40 1.86
N SER A 223 1.48 -1.42 1.11
CA SER A 223 1.54 -1.96 -0.27
C SER A 223 0.51 -1.36 -1.27
N THR A 224 0.19 -0.07 -1.13
CA THR A 224 -0.95 0.58 -1.83
C THR A 224 -0.63 1.17 -3.21
N SER A 225 0.64 1.27 -3.63
CA SER A 225 1.00 1.99 -4.86
C SER A 225 0.42 1.38 -6.14
N ILE A 226 0.53 0.05 -6.30
CA ILE A 226 -0.04 -0.65 -7.47
C ILE A 226 -1.57 -0.65 -7.42
N HIS A 227 -2.14 -0.76 -6.22
CA HIS A 227 -3.59 -0.65 -6.02
C HIS A 227 -4.11 0.70 -6.52
N LEU A 228 -3.49 1.81 -6.13
CA LEU A 228 -3.89 3.15 -6.59
C LEU A 228 -3.80 3.31 -8.12
N ILE A 229 -2.76 2.75 -8.76
CA ILE A 229 -2.67 2.70 -10.23
C ILE A 229 -3.87 1.93 -10.81
N GLN A 230 -4.16 0.74 -10.28
CA GLN A 230 -5.28 -0.08 -10.73
C GLN A 230 -6.63 0.65 -10.54
N ARG A 231 -6.82 1.35 -9.42
CA ARG A 231 -8.05 2.13 -9.14
C ARG A 231 -8.24 3.27 -10.11
N GLY A 232 -7.19 4.03 -10.41
CA GLY A 232 -7.23 5.08 -11.42
C GLY A 232 -7.60 4.53 -12.80
N ILE A 233 -7.03 3.38 -13.20
CA ILE A 233 -7.38 2.72 -14.48
C ILE A 233 -8.85 2.28 -14.49
N ILE A 234 -9.32 1.60 -13.44
CA ILE A 234 -10.71 1.13 -13.37
C ILE A 234 -11.70 2.29 -13.43
N ARG A 235 -11.46 3.37 -12.68
CA ARG A 235 -12.31 4.56 -12.70
C ARG A 235 -12.31 5.25 -14.05
N LEU A 236 -11.14 5.38 -14.69
CA LEU A 236 -11.05 5.89 -16.05
C LEU A 236 -11.85 5.03 -17.03
N MET A 237 -11.82 3.70 -16.90
CA MET A 237 -12.62 2.81 -17.76
C MET A 237 -14.12 2.96 -17.52
N GLN A 238 -14.54 3.18 -16.27
CA GLN A 238 -15.94 3.43 -15.92
C GLN A 238 -16.47 4.78 -16.43
N MET A 239 -15.58 5.78 -16.52
CA MET A 239 -15.88 7.16 -16.93
C MET A 239 -15.20 7.51 -18.26
N PHE A 240 -15.02 6.52 -19.15
CA PHE A 240 -14.18 6.72 -20.34
C PHE A 240 -14.83 7.74 -21.30
N PRO A 241 -14.11 8.82 -21.70
CA PRO A 241 -14.72 9.98 -22.34
C PRO A 241 -14.89 9.81 -23.86
N TYR A 242 -15.72 8.85 -24.30
CA TYR A 242 -15.93 8.57 -25.73
C TYR A 242 -16.43 9.78 -26.55
N GLY A 243 -17.20 10.67 -25.92
CA GLY A 243 -17.74 11.89 -26.52
C GLY A 243 -16.84 13.12 -26.35
N GLY A 244 -15.62 12.95 -25.85
CA GLY A 244 -14.76 14.03 -25.37
C GLY A 244 -14.85 14.22 -23.86
N VAL A 245 -13.87 14.92 -23.30
CA VAL A 245 -13.76 15.13 -21.86
C VAL A 245 -14.79 16.16 -21.39
N THR A 246 -15.52 15.82 -20.34
CA THR A 246 -16.45 16.74 -19.68
C THR A 246 -15.96 17.15 -18.29
N GLN A 247 -16.45 18.27 -17.77
CA GLN A 247 -16.13 18.68 -16.40
C GLN A 247 -16.73 17.71 -15.36
N ALA A 248 -17.91 17.14 -15.65
CA ALA A 248 -18.58 16.21 -14.73
C ALA A 248 -17.76 14.93 -14.50
N ASP A 249 -17.16 14.36 -15.55
CA ASP A 249 -16.30 13.18 -15.42
C ASP A 249 -15.03 13.50 -14.62
N GLN A 250 -14.43 14.67 -14.85
CA GLN A 250 -13.27 15.14 -14.09
C GLN A 250 -13.58 15.30 -12.61
N ASP A 251 -14.69 15.96 -12.28
CA ASP A 251 -15.09 16.24 -10.90
C ASP A 251 -15.35 14.93 -10.13
N GLU A 252 -16.08 13.99 -10.74
CA GLU A 252 -16.38 12.70 -10.12
C GLU A 252 -15.13 11.84 -9.97
N PHE A 253 -14.28 11.75 -10.99
CA PHE A 253 -13.02 11.01 -10.92
C PHE A 253 -12.13 11.56 -9.79
N ASN A 254 -11.96 12.88 -9.74
CA ASN A 254 -11.14 13.54 -8.73
C ASN A 254 -11.72 13.35 -7.32
N ALA A 255 -13.04 13.48 -7.15
CA ALA A 255 -13.69 13.25 -5.86
C ALA A 255 -13.43 11.83 -5.34
N GLN A 256 -13.64 10.81 -6.18
CA GLN A 256 -13.43 9.42 -5.77
C GLN A 256 -11.95 9.09 -5.51
N MET A 257 -11.03 9.59 -6.36
CA MET A 257 -9.59 9.38 -6.15
C MET A 257 -9.11 10.07 -4.88
N ASN A 258 -9.48 11.33 -4.66
CA ASN A 258 -9.09 12.08 -3.46
C ASN A 258 -9.57 11.39 -2.19
N GLN A 259 -10.81 10.87 -2.19
CA GLN A 259 -11.35 10.15 -1.04
C GLN A 259 -10.55 8.87 -0.74
N GLU A 260 -10.22 8.08 -1.76
CA GLU A 260 -9.45 6.84 -1.57
C GLU A 260 -8.03 7.10 -1.07
N TYR A 261 -7.39 8.14 -1.60
CA TYR A 261 -6.10 8.62 -1.14
C TYR A 261 -6.14 9.10 0.33
N HIS A 262 -7.22 9.79 0.75
CA HIS A 262 -7.41 10.18 2.15
C HIS A 262 -7.57 8.99 3.09
N PHE A 263 -8.33 7.96 2.71
CA PHE A 263 -8.43 6.74 3.51
C PHE A 263 -7.06 6.07 3.69
N ILE A 264 -6.28 5.99 2.61
CA ILE A 264 -4.93 5.41 2.66
C ILE A 264 -3.98 6.23 3.52
N ARG A 265 -4.00 7.56 3.36
CA ARG A 265 -3.23 8.48 4.18
C ARG A 265 -3.52 8.26 5.67
N ASP A 266 -4.79 8.29 6.07
CA ASP A 266 -5.17 8.17 7.47
C ASP A 266 -4.76 6.82 8.06
N PHE A 267 -4.86 5.74 7.28
CA PHE A 267 -4.40 4.42 7.70
C PHE A 267 -2.88 4.38 7.93
N ILE A 268 -2.08 4.98 7.03
CA ILE A 268 -0.62 5.03 7.18
C ILE A 268 -0.22 5.94 8.36
N ILE A 269 -0.88 7.09 8.53
CA ILE A 269 -0.66 7.99 9.69
C ILE A 269 -0.87 7.25 11.01
N MET A 270 -1.89 6.39 11.08
CA MET A 270 -2.17 5.58 12.28
C MET A 270 -0.95 4.75 12.70
N HIS A 271 -0.23 4.15 11.76
CA HIS A 271 0.94 3.34 12.08
C HIS A 271 2.05 4.13 12.80
N TYR A 272 2.24 5.40 12.41
CA TYR A 272 3.20 6.29 13.06
C TYR A 272 2.67 6.83 14.40
N HIS A 273 1.41 7.27 14.42
CA HIS A 273 0.84 7.99 15.55
C HIS A 273 0.53 7.06 16.74
N LEU A 274 -0.06 5.90 16.46
CA LEU A 274 -0.47 4.95 17.49
C LEU A 274 0.73 4.10 17.93
N THR A 275 1.67 4.67 18.68
CA THR A 275 2.89 3.96 19.09
C THR A 275 3.17 4.11 20.58
N GLU A 276 3.77 3.08 21.18
CA GLU A 276 4.31 3.12 22.55
C GLU A 276 5.81 3.52 22.55
N ARG A 277 6.44 3.66 21.37
CA ARG A 277 7.84 4.06 21.24
C ARG A 277 8.03 5.52 21.63
N THR A 278 8.98 5.74 22.52
CA THR A 278 9.41 7.06 23.02
C THR A 278 10.94 7.15 23.10
N ASP A 279 11.62 6.17 22.52
CA ASP A 279 13.05 5.93 22.62
C ASP A 279 13.88 6.83 21.68
N THR A 280 13.26 7.43 20.66
CA THR A 280 13.92 8.39 19.75
C THR A 280 13.08 9.65 19.56
N GLU A 281 13.71 10.75 19.16
CA GLU A 281 12.99 11.99 18.84
C GLU A 281 12.00 11.82 17.68
N PHE A 282 12.34 10.97 16.71
CA PHE A 282 11.45 10.59 15.61
C PHE A 282 10.14 9.98 16.13
N TRP A 283 10.21 8.98 17.02
CA TRP A 283 9.01 8.32 17.54
C TRP A 283 8.23 9.20 18.52
N LYS A 284 8.91 10.02 19.33
CA LYS A 284 8.26 11.03 20.17
C LYS A 284 7.47 12.04 19.33
N HIS A 285 8.04 12.48 18.20
CA HIS A 285 7.36 13.35 17.25
C HIS A 285 6.12 12.66 16.67
N CYS A 286 6.26 11.44 16.15
CA CYS A 286 5.14 10.68 15.56
C CYS A 286 4.00 10.47 16.57
N GLN A 287 4.32 10.14 17.82
CA GLN A 287 3.33 9.92 18.89
C GLN A 287 2.53 11.19 19.24
N THR A 288 3.14 12.37 19.08
CA THR A 288 2.57 13.65 19.55
C THR A 288 2.10 14.57 18.42
N MET A 289 2.37 14.24 17.16
CA MET A 289 1.93 15.03 16.01
C MET A 289 0.40 15.14 15.96
N ARG A 290 -0.09 16.26 15.41
CA ARG A 290 -1.52 16.39 15.10
C ARG A 290 -1.88 15.40 14.00
N ILE A 291 -3.07 14.83 14.07
CA ILE A 291 -3.61 13.93 13.05
C ILE A 291 -4.87 14.52 12.40
N PRO A 292 -5.27 14.06 11.20
CA PRO A 292 -6.55 14.43 10.60
C PRO A 292 -7.73 14.07 11.52
N GLU A 293 -8.77 14.92 11.51
CA GLU A 293 -9.95 14.71 12.36
C GLU A 293 -10.69 13.41 12.03
N SER A 294 -10.67 13.00 10.76
CA SER A 294 -11.20 11.71 10.29
C SER A 294 -10.53 10.53 10.98
N LEU A 295 -9.20 10.53 11.09
CA LEU A 295 -8.45 9.50 11.80
C LEU A 295 -8.73 9.58 13.31
N LYS A 296 -8.70 10.79 13.89
CA LYS A 296 -8.97 11.01 15.31
C LYS A 296 -10.32 10.44 15.73
N HIS A 297 -11.37 10.73 14.96
CA HIS A 297 -12.71 10.21 15.18
C HIS A 297 -12.75 8.67 15.20
N ARG A 298 -12.07 8.02 14.24
CA ARG A 298 -12.01 6.56 14.15
C ARG A 298 -11.29 5.94 15.35
N LEU A 299 -10.17 6.52 15.77
CA LEU A 299 -9.41 6.08 16.95
C LEU A 299 -10.24 6.23 18.24
N ASP A 300 -10.91 7.37 18.42
CA ASP A 300 -11.76 7.63 19.58
C ASP A 300 -12.94 6.64 19.63
N LEU A 301 -13.62 6.41 18.50
CA LEU A 301 -14.74 5.48 18.41
C LEU A 301 -14.33 4.05 18.80
N PHE A 302 -13.19 3.59 18.28
CA PHE A 302 -12.66 2.28 18.62
C PHE A 302 -12.23 2.21 20.09
N LYS A 303 -11.53 3.24 20.59
CA LYS A 303 -11.09 3.31 21.99
C LYS A 303 -12.26 3.27 22.97
N GLU A 304 -13.34 3.97 22.71
CA GLU A 304 -14.49 4.00 23.62
C GLU A 304 -15.33 2.72 23.53
N THR A 305 -15.58 2.21 22.31
CA THR A 305 -16.65 1.22 22.08
C THR A 305 -16.24 -0.05 21.35
N GLY A 306 -14.99 -0.15 20.90
CA GLY A 306 -14.50 -1.26 20.07
C GLY A 306 -15.14 -1.33 18.69
N ARG A 307 -15.88 -0.29 18.28
CA ARG A 307 -16.56 -0.24 16.99
C ARG A 307 -15.61 0.23 15.91
N VAL A 308 -15.74 -0.41 14.75
CA VAL A 308 -15.08 -0.03 13.50
C VAL A 308 -16.15 -0.08 12.42
N PHE A 309 -16.10 0.86 11.49
CA PHE A 309 -16.96 0.86 10.31
C PHE A 309 -16.10 1.04 9.07
N GLN A 310 -16.38 0.29 8.02
CA GLN A 310 -15.80 0.55 6.71
C GLN A 310 -16.65 1.61 6.01
N ALA A 311 -16.04 2.76 5.69
CA ALA A 311 -16.71 3.77 4.88
C ALA A 311 -16.85 3.27 3.44
N GLU A 312 -17.86 3.77 2.72
CA GLU A 312 -18.01 3.46 1.30
C GLU A 312 -16.75 3.89 0.52
N GLY A 313 -16.19 2.97 -0.27
CA GLY A 313 -14.96 3.19 -1.01
C GLY A 313 -13.65 3.09 -0.21
N ASP A 314 -13.70 2.81 1.10
CA ASP A 314 -12.51 2.58 1.92
C ASP A 314 -11.84 1.25 1.52
N VAL A 315 -10.56 1.31 1.16
CA VAL A 315 -9.77 0.14 0.76
C VAL A 315 -9.49 -0.79 1.95
N PHE A 316 -9.48 -0.24 3.17
CA PHE A 316 -9.21 -1.02 4.38
C PHE A 316 -10.53 -1.47 5.03
N GLY A 317 -10.73 -2.79 5.07
CA GLY A 317 -11.87 -3.40 5.75
C GLY A 317 -11.80 -3.23 7.27
N GLU A 318 -12.92 -3.51 7.94
CA GLU A 318 -13.03 -3.40 9.41
C GLU A 318 -11.96 -4.23 10.15
N ASN A 319 -11.63 -5.40 9.59
CA ASN A 319 -10.59 -6.27 10.14
C ASN A 319 -9.19 -5.61 10.10
N SER A 320 -8.82 -4.91 9.03
CA SER A 320 -7.50 -4.24 8.93
C SER A 320 -7.34 -3.18 10.02
N TRP A 321 -8.34 -2.30 10.16
CA TRP A 321 -8.37 -1.29 11.21
C TRP A 321 -8.30 -1.92 12.61
N THR A 322 -9.09 -2.97 12.85
CA THR A 322 -9.11 -3.66 14.15
C THR A 322 -7.76 -4.31 14.47
N GLN A 323 -7.14 -4.99 13.51
CA GLN A 323 -5.85 -5.66 13.69
C GLN A 323 -4.73 -4.67 14.01
N VAL A 324 -4.63 -3.56 13.26
CA VAL A 324 -3.58 -2.57 13.51
C VAL A 324 -3.80 -1.85 14.83
N MET A 325 -5.03 -1.40 15.13
CA MET A 325 -5.33 -0.71 16.39
C MET A 325 -5.02 -1.60 17.60
N LEU A 326 -5.50 -2.86 17.61
CA LEU A 326 -5.20 -3.79 18.70
C LEU A 326 -3.71 -4.16 18.75
N GLY A 327 -3.09 -4.38 17.59
CA GLY A 327 -1.68 -4.76 17.46
C GLY A 327 -0.73 -3.65 17.93
N GLN A 328 -1.14 -2.40 17.79
CA GLN A 328 -0.41 -1.22 18.26
C GLN A 328 -0.88 -0.72 19.63
N GLY A 329 -1.58 -1.56 20.40
CA GLY A 329 -1.84 -1.33 21.82
C GLY A 329 -3.11 -0.55 22.14
N LEU A 330 -3.89 -0.10 21.15
CA LEU A 330 -5.17 0.56 21.41
C LEU A 330 -6.19 -0.45 21.90
N LYS A 331 -6.50 -0.40 23.20
CA LYS A 331 -7.49 -1.29 23.81
C LYS A 331 -8.85 -0.58 23.93
N PRO A 332 -9.94 -1.17 23.42
CA PRO A 332 -11.27 -0.64 23.63
C PRO A 332 -11.68 -0.70 25.12
N ARG A 333 -12.43 0.29 25.57
CA ARG A 333 -12.97 0.37 26.95
C ARG A 333 -14.23 -0.46 27.14
N SER A 334 -15.00 -0.62 26.07
CA SER A 334 -16.23 -1.41 26.08
C SER A 334 -16.36 -2.23 24.79
N TYR A 335 -17.29 -3.18 24.79
CA TYR A 335 -17.65 -4.02 23.66
C TYR A 335 -19.17 -3.98 23.46
N HIS A 336 -19.65 -4.53 22.34
CA HIS A 336 -21.08 -4.56 22.06
C HIS A 336 -21.85 -5.46 23.07
N PRO A 337 -22.90 -4.97 23.75
CA PRO A 337 -23.62 -5.73 24.80
C PRO A 337 -24.29 -7.03 24.35
N ILE A 338 -24.38 -7.29 23.05
CA ILE A 338 -24.91 -8.55 22.51
C ILE A 338 -24.09 -9.75 23.00
N VAL A 339 -22.81 -9.53 23.29
CA VAL A 339 -21.89 -10.53 23.85
C VAL A 339 -22.29 -10.94 25.28
N ASP A 340 -23.08 -10.12 25.99
CA ASP A 340 -23.59 -10.42 27.32
C ASP A 340 -24.82 -11.33 27.31
N MET A 341 -25.40 -11.58 26.13
CA MET A 341 -26.49 -12.57 25.94
C MET A 341 -25.98 -14.02 25.97
N MET A 342 -24.68 -14.23 25.70
CA MET A 342 -24.03 -15.54 25.81
C MET A 342 -23.55 -15.74 27.25
N ASP A 343 -23.84 -16.90 27.83
CA ASP A 343 -23.20 -17.30 29.08
C ASP A 343 -21.71 -17.64 28.87
N GLU A 344 -21.00 -17.94 29.95
CA GLU A 344 -19.57 -18.23 29.89
C GLU A 344 -19.25 -19.50 29.07
N GLU A 345 -20.08 -20.53 29.18
CA GLU A 345 -19.89 -21.79 28.47
C GLU A 345 -20.13 -21.61 26.97
N GLU A 346 -21.22 -20.93 26.58
CA GLU A 346 -21.54 -20.63 25.20
C GLU A 346 -20.45 -19.78 24.55
N LEU A 347 -19.95 -18.75 25.24
CA LEU A 347 -18.87 -17.92 24.72
C LEU A 347 -17.55 -18.69 24.56
N ALA A 348 -17.22 -19.56 25.53
CA ALA A 348 -16.03 -20.41 25.44
C ALA A 348 -16.13 -21.38 24.25
N GLN A 349 -17.29 -22.01 24.07
CA GLN A 349 -17.56 -22.89 22.93
C GLN A 349 -17.50 -22.13 21.60
N PHE A 350 -18.05 -20.92 21.52
CA PHE A 350 -17.97 -20.07 20.34
C PHE A 350 -16.51 -19.77 19.96
N LEU A 351 -15.69 -19.32 20.91
CA LEU A 351 -14.28 -19.00 20.68
C LEU A 351 -13.48 -20.24 20.27
N ALA A 352 -13.66 -21.36 20.98
CA ALA A 352 -13.01 -22.63 20.66
C ALA A 352 -13.39 -23.12 19.25
N HIS A 353 -14.65 -22.96 18.84
CA HIS A 353 -15.10 -23.30 17.49
C HIS A 353 -14.39 -22.48 16.40
N GLN A 354 -14.24 -21.17 16.60
CA GLN A 354 -13.51 -20.33 15.63
C GLN A 354 -12.03 -20.72 15.55
N GLU A 355 -11.40 -20.98 16.69
CA GLU A 355 -10.01 -21.45 16.73
C GLU A 355 -9.83 -22.80 16.01
N ASN A 356 -10.74 -23.75 16.26
CA ASN A 356 -10.71 -25.07 15.62
C ASN A 356 -10.87 -24.97 14.10
N LYS A 357 -11.73 -24.06 13.60
CA LYS A 357 -11.86 -23.79 12.17
C LYS A 357 -10.54 -23.31 11.56
N VAL A 358 -9.89 -22.35 12.21
CA VAL A 358 -8.60 -21.81 11.76
C VAL A 358 -7.53 -22.92 11.76
N THR A 359 -7.41 -23.66 12.85
CA THR A 359 -6.44 -24.75 12.98
C THR A 359 -6.66 -25.83 11.93
N HIS A 360 -7.92 -26.22 11.69
CA HIS A 360 -8.26 -27.21 10.68
C HIS A 360 -7.91 -26.73 9.26
N LEU A 361 -8.26 -25.49 8.91
CA LEU A 361 -7.94 -24.89 7.61
C LEU A 361 -6.42 -24.84 7.38
N VAL A 362 -5.67 -24.31 8.35
CA VAL A 362 -4.20 -24.18 8.25
C VAL A 362 -3.51 -25.55 8.21
N GLY A 363 -4.10 -26.56 8.86
CA GLY A 363 -3.63 -27.94 8.81
C GLY A 363 -3.64 -28.55 7.40
N GLN A 364 -4.50 -28.05 6.50
CA GLN A 364 -4.61 -28.51 5.11
C GLN A 364 -3.65 -27.81 4.14
N LEU A 365 -2.96 -26.76 4.59
CA LEU A 365 -2.08 -25.96 3.74
C LEU A 365 -0.69 -26.61 3.61
N HIS A 366 -0.02 -26.32 2.49
CA HIS A 366 1.35 -26.72 2.24
C HIS A 366 2.31 -25.66 2.80
N ASN A 367 3.57 -26.03 3.00
CA ASN A 367 4.62 -25.01 3.16
C ASN A 367 4.65 -24.14 1.90
N HIS A 368 4.92 -22.85 2.07
CA HIS A 368 4.84 -21.88 0.98
C HIS A 368 5.80 -22.20 -0.18
N GLU A 369 7.04 -22.60 0.13
CA GLU A 369 8.03 -23.02 -0.87
C GLU A 369 7.57 -24.25 -1.68
N ASP A 370 7.07 -25.29 -1.00
CA ASP A 370 6.54 -26.49 -1.65
C ASP A 370 5.37 -26.16 -2.58
N PHE A 371 4.51 -25.23 -2.17
CA PHE A 371 3.40 -24.77 -2.99
C PHE A 371 3.90 -24.04 -4.26
N LEU A 372 4.83 -23.10 -4.11
CA LEU A 372 5.40 -22.34 -5.22
C LEU A 372 6.08 -23.26 -6.24
N ALA A 373 6.87 -24.22 -5.77
CA ALA A 373 7.58 -25.19 -6.60
C ALA A 373 6.63 -26.03 -7.47
N ARG A 374 5.43 -26.34 -6.96
CA ARG A 374 4.41 -27.13 -7.68
C ARG A 374 3.52 -26.29 -8.58
N TYR A 375 3.12 -25.11 -8.12
CA TYR A 375 2.06 -24.32 -8.76
C TYR A 375 2.60 -23.31 -9.78
N CYS A 376 3.65 -22.58 -9.42
CA CYS A 376 4.16 -21.47 -10.23
C CYS A 376 5.69 -21.33 -10.13
N PRO A 377 6.47 -22.38 -10.41
CA PRO A 377 7.92 -22.31 -10.29
C PRO A 377 8.49 -21.25 -11.22
N MET A 378 9.36 -20.40 -10.69
CA MET A 378 10.09 -19.41 -11.46
C MET A 378 10.95 -20.13 -12.51
N LYS A 379 10.71 -19.83 -13.78
CA LYS A 379 11.59 -20.30 -14.86
C LYS A 379 12.95 -19.59 -14.77
N PRO A 380 14.07 -20.29 -15.04
CA PRO A 380 15.42 -19.73 -15.03
C PRO A 380 15.54 -18.40 -15.78
#